data_AF-A0A417YQD6-F1
#
_entry.id   AF-A0A417YQD6-F1
#
_cell.length_a   1.000
_cell.length_b   1.000
_cell.length_c   1.000
_cell.angle_alpha   90.00
_cell.angle_beta   90.00
_cell.angle_gamma   90.00
#
_symmetry.space_group_name_H-M   'P 1'
#
loop_
_entity.id
_entity.type
_entity.pdbx_description
1 polymer ?
#
loop_
_entity_poly.entity_id
_entity_poly.type
_entity_poly.pdbx_seq_one_letter_code
_entity_poly.pdbx_strand_id
1 'polypeptide(L)'
;MQLSIFDVTSKPTEIAAARGEKVIFESWRMLELLDSLSGQFFLVKGKDQYQEFCLPFQAGEISFKSIFKSSFPPISGIGSVKNKKLMSYASMIGDLNLVIKQNDLLSFNYDRSVYRNNHAKQFITEDSVVTFDLSPNFIEPGTVRKVKKITNFEKLTHDEQINAIIGNTYGVQVRCHNDFFNEIISYPARITNIEIHDDELLIEGSNHLYIKTKGFVRLRYTGDLLFDIYNDDGGYTRTIHLSA
;
A
#
# COMPACT_ATOMS: atom_id res chain seq x y z
N MET A 1 11.95 -23.20 44.57
CA MET A 1 11.16 -22.32 43.68
C MET A 1 11.52 -22.75 42.26
N GLN A 2 10.65 -23.52 41.63
CA GLN A 2 10.91 -24.22 40.37
C GLN A 2 10.29 -23.36 39.26
N LEU A 3 11.11 -22.85 38.34
CA LEU A 3 10.65 -22.11 37.17
C LEU A 3 10.09 -23.11 36.17
N SER A 4 8.78 -23.09 35.97
CA SER A 4 8.10 -23.82 34.91
C SER A 4 8.57 -23.26 33.57
N ILE A 5 9.31 -24.07 32.82
CA ILE A 5 9.65 -23.81 31.42
C ILE A 5 8.35 -23.89 30.64
N PHE A 6 7.99 -22.82 29.93
CA PHE A 6 6.88 -22.83 28.98
C PHE A 6 7.12 -23.93 27.95
N ASP A 7 6.21 -24.89 27.90
CA ASP A 7 6.20 -25.94 26.88
C ASP A 7 5.68 -25.32 25.57
N VAL A 8 6.61 -24.82 24.75
CA VAL A 8 6.36 -24.31 23.40
C VAL A 8 6.37 -25.51 22.44
N THR A 9 5.41 -26.41 22.58
CA THR A 9 5.24 -27.56 21.67
C THR A 9 3.85 -27.64 21.04
N SER A 10 3.24 -26.50 20.74
CA SER A 10 2.30 -26.46 19.60
C SER A 10 3.14 -26.42 18.32
N LYS A 11 3.42 -27.60 17.74
CA LYS A 11 4.02 -27.69 16.40
C LYS A 11 3.11 -26.92 15.42
N PRO A 12 3.62 -25.91 14.70
CA PRO A 12 2.87 -25.31 13.61
C PRO A 12 2.65 -26.38 12.54
N THR A 13 1.42 -26.49 12.06
CA THR A 13 1.07 -27.42 10.99
C THR A 13 1.63 -26.87 9.67
N GLU A 14 2.81 -27.35 9.25
CA GLU A 14 3.26 -27.22 7.86
C GLU A 14 2.39 -28.12 6.99
N ILE A 15 1.28 -27.58 6.48
CA ILE A 15 0.51 -28.23 5.42
C ILE A 15 1.14 -27.83 4.09
N ALA A 16 2.27 -28.45 3.76
CA ALA A 16 2.86 -28.37 2.41
C ALA A 16 2.16 -29.42 1.53
N ALA A 17 1.21 -28.96 0.70
CA ALA A 17 0.54 -29.80 -0.29
C ALA A 17 1.08 -29.46 -1.69
N ALA A 18 1.94 -30.33 -2.22
CA ALA A 18 2.65 -30.14 -3.47
C ALA A 18 1.72 -29.90 -4.68
N ARG A 19 1.61 -28.63 -5.10
CA ARG A 19 1.38 -28.05 -6.45
C ARG A 19 0.92 -26.58 -6.27
N GLY A 20 1.81 -25.61 -6.43
CA GLY A 20 1.48 -24.19 -6.24
C GLY A 20 1.16 -23.83 -4.78
N GLU A 21 2.02 -24.31 -3.86
CA GLU A 21 1.78 -24.33 -2.42
C GLU A 21 1.40 -22.96 -1.85
N LYS A 22 0.21 -22.91 -1.25
CA LYS A 22 -0.21 -21.87 -0.32
C LYS A 22 0.53 -22.11 1.00
N VAL A 23 1.48 -21.24 1.32
CA VAL A 23 2.22 -21.25 2.58
C VAL A 23 1.67 -20.15 3.48
N ILE A 24 1.37 -20.50 4.73
CA ILE A 24 0.80 -19.59 5.73
C ILE A 24 1.89 -19.26 6.76
N PHE A 25 2.12 -17.97 6.99
CA PHE A 25 3.09 -17.45 7.95
C PHE A 25 2.35 -16.72 9.06
N GLU A 26 2.59 -17.10 10.31
CA GLU A 26 1.98 -16.52 11.51
C GLU A 26 3.04 -16.19 12.57
N SER A 27 2.70 -15.31 13.51
CA SER A 27 3.54 -14.97 14.67
C SER A 27 4.98 -14.56 14.28
N TRP A 28 6.02 -15.22 14.83
CA TRP A 28 7.42 -14.87 14.56
C TRP A 28 7.87 -15.22 13.14
N ARG A 29 7.34 -16.30 12.54
CA ARG A 29 7.66 -16.69 11.15
C ARG A 29 7.19 -15.64 10.15
N MET A 30 6.10 -14.95 10.47
CA MET A 30 5.64 -13.80 9.69
C MET A 30 6.64 -12.66 9.73
N LEU A 31 7.23 -12.35 10.89
CA LEU A 31 8.26 -11.31 10.98
C LEU A 31 9.51 -11.69 10.20
N GLU A 32 9.98 -12.94 10.31
CA GLU A 32 11.14 -13.40 9.54
C GLU A 32 10.90 -13.30 8.03
N LEU A 33 9.70 -13.68 7.57
CA LEU A 33 9.34 -13.48 6.18
C LEU A 33 9.42 -12.00 5.81
N LEU A 34 8.69 -11.13 6.52
CA LEU A 34 8.61 -9.71 6.18
C LEU A 34 9.98 -9.00 6.27
N ASP A 35 10.83 -9.38 7.22
CA ASP A 35 12.20 -8.85 7.36
C ASP A 35 13.10 -9.33 6.21
N SER A 36 12.95 -10.59 5.78
CA SER A 36 13.69 -11.13 4.63
C SER A 36 13.37 -10.43 3.30
N LEU A 37 12.22 -9.75 3.21
CA LEU A 37 11.81 -8.94 2.07
C LEU A 37 12.49 -7.56 2.04
N SER A 38 13.20 -7.16 3.10
CA SER A 38 13.84 -5.85 3.18
C SER A 38 14.78 -5.60 1.99
N GLY A 39 14.61 -4.44 1.34
CA GLY A 39 15.36 -4.03 0.15
C GLY A 39 14.82 -4.59 -1.17
N GLN A 40 13.94 -5.59 -1.14
CA GLN A 40 13.34 -6.16 -2.34
C GLN A 40 12.25 -5.25 -2.92
N PHE A 41 12.01 -5.43 -4.22
CA PHE A 41 11.07 -4.64 -5.02
C PHE A 41 9.89 -5.49 -5.45
N PHE A 42 8.69 -4.95 -5.29
CA PHE A 42 7.41 -5.63 -5.54
C PHE A 42 6.46 -4.72 -6.31
N LEU A 43 5.43 -5.33 -6.89
CA LEU A 43 4.25 -4.60 -7.35
C LEU A 43 3.10 -4.81 -6.37
N VAL A 44 2.63 -3.72 -5.77
CA VAL A 44 1.47 -3.74 -4.89
C VAL A 44 0.22 -3.50 -5.72
N LYS A 45 -0.63 -4.51 -5.80
CA LYS A 45 -1.84 -4.52 -6.63
C LYS A 45 -3.07 -4.48 -5.74
N GLY A 46 -4.06 -3.69 -6.12
CA GLY A 46 -5.35 -3.62 -5.43
C GLY A 46 -6.47 -3.30 -6.41
N LYS A 47 -7.65 -3.86 -6.15
CA LYS A 47 -8.86 -3.62 -6.94
C LYS A 47 -10.07 -3.57 -6.03
N ASP A 48 -10.83 -2.49 -6.13
CA ASP A 48 -12.18 -2.39 -5.62
C ASP A 48 -13.14 -1.98 -6.78
N GLN A 49 -14.39 -1.69 -6.45
CA GLN A 49 -15.40 -1.29 -7.44
C GLN A 49 -15.16 0.10 -8.08
N TYR A 50 -14.31 0.94 -7.47
CA TYR A 50 -14.06 2.33 -7.84
C TYR A 50 -12.62 2.60 -8.32
N GLN A 51 -11.69 1.73 -7.95
CA GLN A 51 -10.27 1.93 -8.14
C GLN A 51 -9.55 0.61 -8.37
N GLU A 52 -8.62 0.65 -9.32
CA GLU A 52 -7.68 -0.42 -9.59
C GLU A 52 -6.28 0.19 -9.67
N PHE A 53 -5.30 -0.42 -9.03
CA PHE A 53 -3.95 0.11 -9.03
C PHE A 53 -2.89 -0.99 -9.01
N CYS A 54 -1.74 -0.64 -9.55
CA CYS A 54 -0.48 -1.37 -9.44
C CYS A 54 0.62 -0.36 -9.15
N LEU A 55 1.23 -0.46 -7.98
CA LEU A 55 2.22 0.50 -7.51
C LEU A 55 3.57 -0.20 -7.32
N PRO A 56 4.67 0.33 -7.89
CA PRO A 56 6.00 -0.15 -7.54
C PRO A 56 6.25 0.12 -6.07
N PHE A 57 6.87 -0.82 -5.37
CA PHE A 57 7.07 -0.74 -3.93
C PHE A 57 8.41 -1.36 -3.56
N GLN A 58 9.16 -0.70 -2.67
CA GLN A 58 10.34 -1.29 -2.06
C GLN A 58 10.01 -1.63 -0.60
N ALA A 59 10.15 -2.90 -0.24
CA ALA A 59 10.06 -3.28 1.16
C ALA A 59 11.30 -2.82 1.93
N GLY A 60 11.12 -2.59 3.22
CA GLY A 60 12.16 -2.13 4.11
C GLY A 60 11.76 -2.43 5.54
N GLU A 61 11.88 -1.43 6.41
CA GLU A 61 11.60 -1.55 7.82
C GLU A 61 10.12 -1.83 8.11
N ILE A 62 9.89 -2.72 9.08
CA ILE A 62 8.57 -3.01 9.64
C ILE A 62 8.31 -2.00 10.77
N SER A 63 7.18 -1.32 10.71
CA SER A 63 6.70 -0.42 11.75
C SER A 63 5.70 -1.13 12.64
N PHE A 64 5.72 -0.85 13.94
CA PHE A 64 4.80 -1.41 14.92
C PHE A 64 3.93 -0.31 15.55
N LYS A 65 2.70 -0.65 15.94
CA LYS A 65 1.85 0.21 16.77
C LYS A 65 2.46 0.26 18.18
N SER A 66 2.60 1.45 18.74
CA SER A 66 3.03 1.61 20.14
C SER A 66 1.88 1.18 21.06
N ILE A 67 1.91 -0.08 21.52
CA ILE A 67 0.94 -0.59 22.49
C ILE A 67 1.70 -1.24 23.64
N PHE A 68 1.54 -0.69 24.84
CA PHE A 68 2.17 -1.19 26.07
C PHE A 68 1.57 -2.49 26.63
N LYS A 69 0.65 -3.17 25.91
CA LYS A 69 -0.22 -4.21 26.50
C LYS A 69 -0.31 -5.55 25.77
N SER A 70 0.29 -5.72 24.58
CA SER A 70 0.31 -7.04 23.92
C SER A 70 1.70 -7.68 24.04
N SER A 71 1.73 -9.01 24.11
CA SER A 71 2.97 -9.81 24.02
C SER A 71 3.64 -9.68 22.65
N PHE A 72 2.87 -9.28 21.63
CA PHE A 72 3.33 -9.02 20.27
C PHE A 72 2.71 -7.72 19.76
N PRO A 73 3.48 -6.64 19.54
CA PRO A 73 2.91 -5.38 19.09
C PRO A 73 2.37 -5.53 17.66
N PRO A 74 1.16 -5.02 17.35
CA PRO A 74 0.62 -5.12 15.99
C PRO A 74 1.48 -4.33 15.00
N ILE A 75 1.64 -4.86 13.79
CA ILE A 75 2.32 -4.16 12.71
C ILE A 75 1.46 -2.97 12.27
N SER A 76 2.06 -1.78 12.18
CA SER A 76 1.44 -0.54 11.73
C SER A 76 1.78 -0.18 10.29
N GLY A 77 2.81 -0.82 9.72
CA GLY A 77 3.14 -0.67 8.31
C GLY A 77 4.47 -1.32 7.94
N ILE A 78 4.76 -1.30 6.65
CA ILE A 78 6.01 -1.81 6.07
C ILE A 78 6.45 -0.79 5.04
N GLY A 79 7.74 -0.46 4.97
CA GLY A 79 8.23 0.44 3.92
C GLY A 79 9.71 0.76 3.99
N SER A 80 10.19 1.41 2.94
CA SER A 80 11.59 1.82 2.79
C SER A 80 11.74 3.30 3.11
N VAL A 81 12.66 3.63 4.02
CA VAL A 81 13.06 5.01 4.33
C VAL A 81 14.54 5.16 3.98
N LYS A 82 14.88 6.18 3.17
CA LYS A 82 16.26 6.49 2.81
C LYS A 82 16.55 7.95 3.08
N ASN A 83 17.59 8.24 3.86
CA ASN A 83 18.00 9.62 4.20
C ASN A 83 16.85 10.47 4.77
N LYS A 84 16.02 9.90 5.66
CA LYS A 84 14.81 10.53 6.22
C LYS A 84 13.72 10.87 5.18
N LYS A 85 13.85 10.43 3.93
CA LYS A 85 12.79 10.48 2.91
C LYS A 85 12.11 9.12 2.83
N LEU A 86 10.79 9.12 2.94
CA LEU A 86 9.97 7.93 2.72
C LEU A 86 10.05 7.59 1.23
N MET A 87 10.61 6.42 0.91
CA MET A 87 10.72 5.96 -0.48
C MET A 87 9.47 5.21 -0.89
N SER A 88 8.94 4.35 -0.02
CA SER A 88 7.67 3.65 -0.19
C SER A 88 7.15 3.22 1.18
N TYR A 89 5.84 3.17 1.36
CA TYR A 89 5.25 2.79 2.65
C TYR A 89 3.81 2.32 2.50
N ALA A 90 3.47 1.20 3.14
CA ALA A 90 2.11 0.72 3.26
C ALA A 90 1.69 0.81 4.73
N SER A 91 0.74 1.70 5.02
CA SER A 91 0.20 1.90 6.37
C SER A 91 -0.95 0.95 6.64
N MET A 92 -0.96 0.33 7.81
CA MET A 92 -1.95 -0.67 8.23
C MET A 92 -2.77 -0.21 9.44
N ILE A 93 -4.09 -0.38 9.38
CA ILE A 93 -5.06 -0.03 10.44
C ILE A 93 -5.45 -1.26 11.25
N GLY A 94 -5.65 -2.40 10.59
CA GLY A 94 -6.01 -3.67 11.21
C GLY A 94 -4.84 -4.30 11.97
N ASP A 95 -5.14 -5.38 12.70
CA ASP A 95 -4.13 -6.18 13.35
C ASP A 95 -3.83 -7.39 12.45
N LEU A 96 -2.60 -7.45 11.92
CA LEU A 96 -2.18 -8.49 10.98
C LEU A 96 -2.08 -9.84 11.71
N ASN A 97 -2.86 -10.84 11.28
CA ASN A 97 -2.87 -12.18 11.87
C ASN A 97 -1.85 -13.08 11.20
N LEU A 98 -1.90 -13.15 9.86
CA LEU A 98 -1.05 -14.02 9.06
C LEU A 98 -0.78 -13.43 7.66
N VAL A 99 0.33 -13.85 7.09
CA VAL A 99 0.70 -13.60 5.69
C VAL A 99 0.57 -14.91 4.93
N ILE A 100 -0.15 -14.86 3.81
CA ILE A 100 -0.34 -15.99 2.92
C ILE A 100 0.55 -15.76 1.70
N LYS A 101 1.52 -16.65 1.48
CA LYS A 101 2.28 -16.72 0.24
C LYS A 101 1.68 -17.80 -0.65
N GLN A 102 1.27 -17.44 -1.85
CA GLN A 102 0.84 -18.39 -2.86
C GLN A 102 1.55 -18.05 -4.17
N ASN A 103 2.44 -18.94 -4.62
CA ASN A 103 3.40 -18.63 -5.68
C ASN A 103 4.22 -17.38 -5.32
N ASP A 104 4.28 -16.40 -6.23
CA ASP A 104 4.94 -15.11 -6.05
C ASP A 104 3.98 -14.02 -5.53
N LEU A 105 2.82 -14.37 -4.97
CA LEU A 105 1.90 -13.40 -4.38
C LEU A 105 1.90 -13.51 -2.85
N LEU A 106 2.01 -12.37 -2.18
CA LEU A 106 1.68 -12.23 -0.77
C LEU A 106 0.31 -11.57 -0.61
N SER A 107 -0.51 -12.16 0.23
CA SER A 107 -1.77 -11.60 0.71
C SER A 107 -1.79 -11.62 2.23
N PHE A 108 -2.65 -10.80 2.83
CA PHE A 108 -2.66 -10.55 4.26
C PHE A 108 -4.03 -10.89 4.80
N ASN A 109 -4.08 -11.61 5.91
CA ASN A 109 -5.30 -11.82 6.68
C ASN A 109 -5.19 -11.06 8.00
N TYR A 110 -6.22 -10.30 8.34
CA TYR A 110 -6.19 -9.34 9.43
C TYR A 110 -7.49 -9.32 10.21
N ASP A 111 -7.41 -8.84 11.45
CA ASP A 111 -8.57 -8.50 12.25
C ASP A 111 -8.84 -7.00 12.20
N ARG A 112 -10.09 -6.64 11.89
CA ARG A 112 -10.60 -5.27 12.05
C ARG A 112 -11.48 -5.17 13.29
N SER A 113 -11.27 -4.08 14.01
CA SER A 113 -12.16 -3.65 15.09
C SER A 113 -13.32 -2.82 14.55
N VAL A 114 -14.55 -3.27 14.76
CA VAL A 114 -15.76 -2.49 14.44
C VAL A 114 -16.48 -2.12 15.72
N TYR A 115 -16.82 -0.83 15.86
CA TYR A 115 -17.73 -0.35 16.90
C TYR A 115 -19.15 -0.36 16.34
N ARG A 116 -20.00 -1.26 16.86
CA ARG A 116 -21.45 -1.20 16.59
C ARG A 116 -22.14 -0.35 17.65
N ASN A 117 -23.35 0.12 17.34
CA ASN A 117 -24.20 1.06 18.08
C ASN A 117 -24.38 0.83 19.62
N ASN A 118 -23.81 -0.23 20.19
CA ASN A 118 -23.81 -0.55 21.63
C ASN A 118 -22.40 -0.60 22.26
N HIS A 119 -21.41 0.14 21.75
CA HIS A 119 -20.04 0.25 22.28
C HIS A 119 -19.22 -1.05 22.44
N ALA A 120 -19.75 -2.20 22.02
CA ALA A 120 -19.01 -3.45 21.98
C ALA A 120 -18.05 -3.44 20.79
N LYS A 121 -16.76 -3.65 21.07
CA LYS A 121 -15.72 -3.87 20.07
C LYS A 121 -15.84 -5.30 19.55
N GLN A 122 -16.21 -5.47 18.28
CA GLN A 122 -16.18 -6.77 17.61
C GLN A 122 -14.92 -6.86 16.74
N PHE A 123 -14.24 -8.00 16.78
CA PHE A 123 -13.17 -8.34 15.83
C PHE A 123 -13.76 -9.18 14.68
N ILE A 124 -13.49 -8.77 13.45
CA ILE A 124 -13.87 -9.46 12.23
C ILE A 124 -12.59 -9.81 11.49
N THR A 125 -12.43 -11.08 11.11
CA THR A 125 -11.29 -11.57 10.34
C THR A 125 -11.59 -11.49 8.85
N GLU A 126 -10.70 -10.85 8.08
CA GLU A 126 -10.88 -10.57 6.66
C GLU A 126 -9.58 -10.81 5.87
N ASP A 127 -9.72 -11.13 4.58
CA ASP A 127 -8.60 -11.21 3.64
C ASP A 127 -8.43 -9.87 2.91
N SER A 128 -7.18 -9.39 2.83
CA SER A 128 -6.84 -8.16 2.13
C SER A 128 -7.08 -8.30 0.63
N VAL A 129 -7.81 -7.35 0.05
CA VAL A 129 -7.95 -7.17 -1.41
C VAL A 129 -6.68 -6.64 -2.09
N VAL A 130 -5.69 -6.21 -1.28
CA VAL A 130 -4.37 -5.79 -1.76
C VAL A 130 -3.38 -6.94 -1.63
N THR A 131 -2.65 -7.17 -2.70
CA THR A 131 -1.63 -8.22 -2.82
C THR A 131 -0.28 -7.63 -3.21
N PHE A 132 0.80 -8.27 -2.78
CA PHE A 132 2.17 -7.90 -3.17
C PHE A 132 2.68 -8.99 -4.12
N ASP A 133 2.94 -8.60 -5.36
CA ASP A 133 3.54 -9.45 -6.37
C ASP A 133 5.06 -9.37 -6.25
N LEU A 134 5.64 -10.48 -5.81
CA LEU A 134 7.05 -10.73 -5.60
C LEU A 134 7.81 -10.97 -6.91
N SER A 135 7.11 -11.09 -8.03
CA SER A 135 7.75 -11.25 -9.32
C SER A 135 8.74 -10.12 -9.53
N PRO A 136 10.01 -10.41 -9.91
CA PRO A 136 11.02 -9.40 -10.20
C PRO A 136 10.67 -8.71 -11.52
N ASN A 137 9.58 -7.96 -11.55
CA ASN A 137 9.33 -6.99 -12.59
C ASN A 137 10.48 -6.01 -12.48
N PHE A 138 11.20 -5.77 -13.57
CA PHE A 138 12.37 -4.91 -13.59
C PHE A 138 11.95 -3.50 -13.15
N ILE A 139 12.13 -3.21 -11.85
CA ILE A 139 11.96 -1.89 -11.31
C ILE A 139 13.30 -1.22 -11.53
N GLU A 140 13.40 -0.38 -12.56
CA GLU A 140 14.57 0.49 -12.68
C GLU A 140 14.66 1.26 -11.37
N PRO A 141 15.81 1.21 -10.65
CA PRO A 141 16.04 2.07 -9.52
C PRO A 141 16.09 3.50 -10.07
N GLY A 142 14.91 4.10 -10.18
CA GLY A 142 14.73 5.42 -10.74
C GLY A 142 15.66 6.33 -9.99
N THR A 143 16.61 6.95 -10.69
CA THR A 143 17.33 8.07 -10.10
C THR A 143 16.24 9.07 -9.76
N VAL A 144 15.98 9.30 -8.47
CA VAL A 144 15.02 10.31 -8.01
C VAL A 144 15.53 11.66 -8.51
N ARG A 145 15.17 12.01 -9.75
CA ARG A 145 15.44 13.32 -10.31
C ARG A 145 14.48 14.24 -9.58
N LYS A 146 15.04 15.27 -8.93
CA LYS A 146 14.25 16.30 -8.26
C LYS A 146 13.17 16.78 -9.23
N VAL A 147 11.91 16.69 -8.81
CA VAL A 147 10.79 17.26 -9.56
C VAL A 147 11.08 18.72 -9.80
N LYS A 148 10.98 19.15 -11.06
CA LYS A 148 11.06 20.56 -11.38
C LYS A 148 9.84 21.23 -10.76
N LYS A 149 10.03 22.14 -9.82
CA LYS A 149 8.94 22.90 -9.20
C LYS A 149 8.10 23.55 -10.30
N ILE A 150 6.81 23.23 -10.36
CA ILE A 150 5.90 23.82 -11.34
C ILE A 150 5.48 25.20 -10.80
N THR A 151 5.88 26.27 -11.47
CA THR A 151 5.52 27.63 -11.07
C THR A 151 4.21 28.06 -11.73
N ASN A 152 3.35 28.77 -10.98
CA ASN A 152 2.07 29.27 -11.46
C ASN A 152 1.08 28.17 -11.93
N PHE A 153 1.12 26.97 -11.32
CA PHE A 153 0.27 25.83 -11.70
C PHE A 153 -1.23 26.19 -11.79
N GLU A 154 -1.72 26.99 -10.85
CA GLU A 154 -3.13 27.42 -10.79
C GLU A 154 -3.56 28.34 -11.93
N LYS A 155 -2.61 28.96 -12.66
CA LYS A 155 -2.90 29.85 -13.79
C LYS A 155 -2.87 29.13 -15.14
N LEU A 156 -2.42 27.88 -15.17
CA LEU A 156 -2.37 27.05 -16.37
C LEU A 156 -3.76 26.52 -16.71
N THR A 157 -4.01 26.28 -18.00
CA THR A 157 -5.16 25.50 -18.46
C THR A 157 -5.06 24.05 -17.97
N HIS A 158 -6.17 23.31 -18.01
CA HIS A 158 -6.19 21.91 -17.58
C HIS A 158 -5.16 21.05 -18.35
N ASP A 159 -5.12 21.18 -19.68
CA ASP A 159 -4.18 20.43 -20.50
C ASP A 159 -2.72 20.78 -20.21
N GLU A 160 -2.42 22.06 -19.95
CA GLU A 160 -1.09 22.51 -19.56
C GLU A 160 -0.69 21.98 -18.18
N GLN A 161 -1.64 21.91 -17.22
CA GLN A 161 -1.42 21.30 -15.91
C GLN A 161 -1.06 19.83 -16.05
N ILE A 162 -1.80 19.07 -16.84
CA ILE A 162 -1.55 17.64 -17.08
C ILE A 162 -0.20 17.43 -17.77
N ASN A 163 0.07 18.16 -18.85
CA ASN A 163 1.34 18.09 -19.58
C ASN A 163 2.55 18.48 -18.71
N ALA A 164 2.37 19.36 -17.72
CA ALA A 164 3.43 19.70 -16.77
C ALA A 164 3.78 18.56 -15.79
N ILE A 165 2.88 17.60 -15.59
CA ILE A 165 3.08 16.44 -14.72
C ILE A 165 3.77 15.32 -15.48
N ILE A 166 3.35 15.07 -16.72
CA ILE A 166 3.89 14.00 -17.56
C ILE A 166 5.40 14.17 -17.74
N GLY A 167 6.12 13.06 -17.58
CA GLY A 167 7.57 12.98 -17.69
C GLY A 167 8.34 13.22 -16.40
N ASN A 168 7.70 13.72 -15.32
CA ASN A 168 8.32 13.87 -14.01
C ASN A 168 8.18 12.61 -13.14
N THR A 169 9.03 12.49 -12.13
CA THR A 169 9.05 11.36 -11.18
C THR A 169 8.37 11.75 -9.88
N TYR A 170 7.35 10.99 -9.46
CA TYR A 170 6.62 11.23 -8.22
C TYR A 170 6.54 9.94 -7.39
N GLY A 171 6.51 10.09 -6.06
CA GLY A 171 5.91 9.08 -5.20
C GLY A 171 4.39 9.23 -5.27
N VAL A 172 3.68 8.12 -5.47
CA VAL A 172 2.22 8.14 -5.60
C VAL A 172 1.58 7.55 -4.37
N GLN A 173 0.74 8.34 -3.71
CA GLN A 173 -0.02 7.91 -2.55
C GLN A 173 -1.46 7.60 -2.96
N VAL A 174 -1.86 6.35 -2.70
CA VAL A 174 -3.22 5.87 -2.86
C VAL A 174 -3.79 5.52 -1.50
N ARG A 175 -4.95 6.07 -1.17
CA ARG A 175 -5.74 5.61 -0.02
C ARG A 175 -6.59 4.43 -0.45
N CYS A 176 -6.46 3.31 0.24
CA CYS A 176 -7.28 2.14 -0.04
C CYS A 176 -8.58 2.30 0.75
N HIS A 177 -9.71 2.02 0.12
CA HIS A 177 -10.98 1.88 0.83
C HIS A 177 -11.16 0.44 1.28
N ASN A 178 -10.08 -0.18 1.75
CA ASN A 178 -10.12 -1.44 2.44
C ASN A 178 -9.82 -1.20 3.91
N ASP A 179 -10.21 -2.17 4.71
CA ASP A 179 -10.25 -2.05 6.16
C ASP A 179 -8.91 -2.38 6.84
N PHE A 180 -7.90 -2.71 6.03
CA PHE A 180 -6.56 -3.07 6.47
C PHE A 180 -5.51 -2.05 6.10
N PHE A 181 -5.37 -1.71 4.82
CA PHE A 181 -4.42 -0.71 4.37
C PHE A 181 -5.09 0.67 4.40
N ASN A 182 -4.56 1.59 5.20
CA ASN A 182 -5.02 2.99 5.16
C ASN A 182 -4.58 3.67 3.86
N GLU A 183 -3.29 3.52 3.57
CA GLU A 183 -2.63 4.18 2.46
C GLU A 183 -1.39 3.41 2.01
N ILE A 184 -1.09 3.54 0.74
CA ILE A 184 0.08 2.96 0.09
C ILE A 184 0.77 4.07 -0.68
N ILE A 185 2.02 4.34 -0.31
CA ILE A 185 2.93 5.27 -0.96
C ILE A 185 3.88 4.43 -1.81
N SER A 186 3.82 4.64 -3.12
CA SER A 186 4.65 3.94 -4.09
C SER A 186 6.11 4.35 -3.97
N TYR A 187 6.98 3.46 -4.42
CA TYR A 187 8.33 3.83 -4.84
C TYR A 187 8.23 4.88 -5.95
N PRO A 188 9.15 5.88 -6.02
CA PRO A 188 9.04 6.92 -7.02
C PRO A 188 9.08 6.37 -8.44
N ALA A 189 8.13 6.80 -9.27
CA ALA A 189 8.01 6.39 -10.66
C ALA A 189 7.78 7.59 -11.57
N ARG A 190 8.30 7.51 -12.80
CA ARG A 190 8.11 8.53 -13.81
C ARG A 190 6.72 8.41 -14.41
N ILE A 191 5.90 9.45 -14.31
CA ILE A 191 4.57 9.48 -14.93
C ILE A 191 4.76 9.60 -16.45
N THR A 192 4.12 8.72 -17.20
CA THR A 192 4.23 8.65 -18.66
C THR A 192 2.94 9.05 -19.36
N ASN A 193 1.79 8.86 -18.70
CA ASN A 193 0.49 9.16 -19.26
C ASN A 193 -0.49 9.56 -18.15
N ILE A 194 -1.37 10.49 -18.48
CA ILE A 194 -2.55 10.80 -17.69
C ILE A 194 -3.70 11.00 -18.67
N GLU A 195 -4.71 10.14 -18.57
CA GLU A 195 -5.92 10.21 -19.38
C GLU A 195 -7.11 10.49 -18.48
N ILE A 196 -7.95 11.43 -18.91
CA ILE A 196 -9.20 11.78 -18.24
C ILE A 196 -10.30 11.65 -19.27
N HIS A 197 -11.21 10.71 -19.04
CA HIS A 197 -12.37 10.46 -19.90
C HIS A 197 -13.63 10.47 -19.06
N ASP A 198 -14.47 11.48 -19.26
CA ASP A 198 -15.63 11.78 -18.43
C ASP A 198 -15.23 11.93 -16.94
N ASP A 199 -15.59 10.97 -16.10
CA ASP A 199 -15.22 10.90 -14.69
C ASP A 199 -14.15 9.82 -14.41
N GLU A 200 -13.62 9.15 -15.43
CA GLU A 200 -12.54 8.18 -15.28
C GLU A 200 -11.18 8.86 -15.38
N LEU A 201 -10.31 8.59 -14.41
CA LEU A 201 -8.91 8.99 -14.41
C LEU A 201 -8.03 7.75 -14.54
N LEU A 202 -7.12 7.78 -15.50
CA LEU A 202 -6.04 6.82 -15.67
C LEU A 202 -4.70 7.55 -15.54
N ILE A 203 -3.84 7.05 -14.66
CA ILE A 203 -2.45 7.50 -14.51
C ILE A 203 -1.57 6.29 -14.79
N GLU A 204 -0.59 6.45 -15.67
CA GLU A 204 0.41 5.42 -15.96
C GLU A 204 1.82 5.97 -15.78
N GLY A 205 2.75 5.08 -15.45
CA GLY A 205 4.14 5.44 -15.29
C GLY A 205 5.10 4.28 -15.49
N SER A 206 6.39 4.58 -15.32
CA SER A 206 7.46 3.58 -15.32
C SER A 206 7.26 2.52 -14.23
N ASN A 207 7.97 1.39 -14.35
CA ASN A 207 7.95 0.31 -13.36
C ASN A 207 6.54 -0.25 -13.11
N HIS A 208 5.74 -0.36 -14.17
CA HIS A 208 4.36 -0.86 -14.14
C HIS A 208 3.44 -0.08 -13.19
N LEU A 209 3.76 1.20 -12.91
CA LEU A 209 2.85 2.06 -12.20
C LEU A 209 1.60 2.26 -13.04
N TYR A 210 0.44 1.92 -12.48
CA TYR A 210 -0.83 2.35 -13.04
C TYR A 210 -1.85 2.57 -11.93
N ILE A 211 -2.73 3.54 -12.14
CA ILE A 211 -3.91 3.76 -11.32
C ILE A 211 -5.07 4.10 -12.25
N LYS A 212 -6.15 3.33 -12.16
CA LYS A 212 -7.42 3.64 -12.79
C LYS A 212 -8.48 3.87 -11.73
N THR A 213 -9.26 4.94 -11.85
CA THR A 213 -10.31 5.27 -10.89
C THR A 213 -11.48 5.98 -11.54
N LYS A 214 -12.68 5.82 -11.00
CA LYS A 214 -13.91 6.51 -11.42
C LYS A 214 -14.29 7.60 -10.42
N GLY A 215 -15.04 8.60 -10.88
CA GLY A 215 -15.47 9.73 -10.06
C GLY A 215 -14.46 10.88 -9.95
N PHE A 216 -13.52 11.02 -10.88
CA PHE A 216 -12.60 12.16 -10.92
C PHE A 216 -13.36 13.48 -11.01
N VAL A 217 -13.02 14.43 -10.15
CA VAL A 217 -13.67 15.74 -10.06
C VAL A 217 -12.76 16.85 -10.56
N ARG A 218 -11.54 16.92 -10.04
CA ARG A 218 -10.58 17.98 -10.36
C ARG A 218 -9.17 17.67 -9.88
N LEU A 219 -8.23 18.43 -10.42
CA LEU A 219 -6.83 18.48 -10.00
C LEU A 219 -6.58 19.73 -9.13
N ARG A 220 -5.87 19.57 -8.01
CA ARG A 220 -5.45 20.65 -7.10
C ARG A 220 -3.96 20.61 -6.86
N TYR A 221 -3.38 21.76 -6.50
CA TYR A 221 -1.99 21.86 -6.09
C TYR A 221 -1.88 22.60 -4.76
N THR A 222 -1.41 21.92 -3.71
CA THR A 222 -1.24 22.50 -2.37
C THR A 222 0.15 22.20 -1.80
N GLY A 223 1.15 22.16 -2.67
CA GLY A 223 2.50 21.66 -2.36
C GLY A 223 2.75 20.27 -2.93
N ASP A 224 1.73 19.42 -2.87
CA ASP A 224 1.60 18.18 -3.64
C ASP A 224 0.53 18.36 -4.73
N LEU A 225 0.52 17.49 -5.74
CA LEU A 225 -0.56 17.42 -6.73
C LEU A 225 -1.61 16.43 -6.23
N LEU A 226 -2.86 16.88 -6.15
CA LEU A 226 -3.98 16.09 -5.64
C LEU A 226 -5.04 15.90 -6.72
N PHE A 227 -5.35 14.65 -7.03
CA PHE A 227 -6.50 14.29 -7.86
C PHE A 227 -7.68 13.99 -6.94
N ASP A 228 -8.65 14.87 -6.91
CA ASP A 228 -9.88 14.71 -6.13
C ASP A 228 -10.81 13.73 -6.87
N ILE A 229 -11.27 12.70 -6.16
CA ILE A 229 -12.13 11.63 -6.66
C ILE A 229 -13.32 11.51 -5.72
N TYR A 230 -14.54 11.57 -6.23
CA TYR A 230 -15.77 11.46 -5.47
C TYR A 230 -16.40 10.06 -5.62
N ASN A 231 -16.95 9.50 -4.53
CA ASN A 231 -17.82 8.34 -4.64
C ASN A 231 -19.18 8.60 -3.96
N ASP A 232 -20.25 8.15 -4.61
CA ASP A 232 -21.62 8.35 -4.14
C ASP A 232 -21.93 7.49 -2.91
N ASP A 233 -21.41 6.24 -2.86
CA ASP A 233 -21.69 5.30 -1.77
C ASP A 233 -21.05 5.67 -0.41
N GLY A 234 -20.03 6.54 -0.40
CA GLY A 234 -19.30 6.91 0.80
C GLY A 234 -19.48 8.36 1.22
N GLY A 235 -19.92 9.26 0.34
CA GLY A 235 -19.93 10.70 0.63
C GLY A 235 -18.54 11.30 0.90
N TYR A 236 -17.46 10.57 0.57
CA TYR A 236 -16.07 10.96 0.82
C TYR A 236 -15.35 11.29 -0.50
N THR A 237 -14.51 12.33 -0.49
CA THR A 237 -13.55 12.59 -1.57
C THR A 237 -12.28 11.77 -1.31
N ARG A 238 -12.02 10.75 -2.13
CA ARG A 238 -10.70 10.10 -2.24
C ARG A 238 -9.72 11.09 -2.90
N THR A 239 -8.45 10.93 -2.59
CA THR A 239 -7.38 11.76 -3.19
C THR A 239 -6.20 10.89 -3.56
N ILE A 240 -5.75 10.96 -4.81
CA ILE A 240 -4.42 10.46 -5.19
C ILE A 240 -3.45 11.61 -5.06
N HIS A 241 -2.34 11.41 -4.34
CA HIS A 241 -1.31 12.44 -4.18
C HIS A 241 -0.09 12.06 -5.00
N LEU A 242 0.43 13.01 -5.77
CA LEU A 242 1.75 12.91 -6.38
C LEU A 242 2.70 13.84 -5.62
N SER A 243 3.66 13.25 -4.92
CA SER A 243 4.65 13.96 -4.10
C SER A 243 6.05 13.91 -4.70
N ALA A 244 6.75 15.05 -4.60
CA ALA A 244 8.06 15.31 -5.21
C ALA A 244 9.28 14.88 -4.36
#